data_AF-A0A954EBW2-F1
#
_entry.id   AF-A0A954EBW2-F1
#
_cell.length_a   1.000
_cell.length_b   1.000
_cell.length_c   1.000
_cell.angle_alpha   90.00
_cell.angle_beta   90.00
_cell.angle_gamma   90.00
#
_symmetry.space_group_name_H-M   'P 1'
#
loop_
_entity.id
_entity.type
_entity.pdbx_description
1 polymer ?
#
loop_
_entity_poly.entity_id
_entity_poly.type
_entity_poly.pdbx_seq_one_letter_code
_entity_poly.pdbx_strand_id
1 'polypeptide(L)'
;MFDLQVNGYAGVDFNGDELTVEQAVHACEALKRDGVQGILATVITAEHGAMCRRLGNLVRCREQDPTVAEMFAGIHIEGPFFPPQPGYIGAHPAEHAREATRDQAEQLL
;
A
#
# COMPACT_ATOMS: atom_id res chain seq x y z
N MET A 1 17.31 8.47 -1.78
CA MET A 1 16.93 7.14 -2.33
C MET A 1 15.42 7.11 -2.45
N PHE A 2 14.88 6.49 -3.51
CA PHE A 2 13.43 6.34 -3.69
C PHE A 2 13.09 4.85 -3.70
N ASP A 3 12.14 4.44 -2.87
CA ASP A 3 11.75 3.03 -2.75
C ASP A 3 10.39 2.81 -3.43
N LEU A 4 10.37 1.94 -4.43
CA LEU A 4 9.17 1.70 -5.23
C LEU A 4 8.19 0.74 -4.56
N GLN A 5 8.55 0.10 -3.45
CA GLN A 5 7.67 -0.88 -2.81
C GLN A 5 7.95 -0.98 -1.30
N VAL A 6 7.12 -0.29 -0.51
CA VAL A 6 7.17 -0.36 0.96
C VAL A 6 5.81 -0.72 1.53
N ASN A 7 5.71 -1.90 2.15
CA ASN A 7 4.47 -2.41 2.77
C ASN A 7 4.22 -1.81 4.17
N GLY A 8 5.26 -1.27 4.79
CA GLY A 8 5.26 -0.73 6.15
C GLY A 8 6.68 -0.42 6.61
N TYR A 9 6.83 0.35 7.68
CA TYR A 9 8.13 0.72 8.23
C TYR A 9 8.07 1.05 9.73
N ALA A 10 9.18 0.87 10.44
CA ALA A 10 9.31 1.20 11.87
C ALA A 10 8.18 0.63 12.77
N GLY A 11 7.70 -0.58 12.48
CA GLY A 11 6.63 -1.23 13.23
C GLY A 11 5.20 -0.81 12.82
N VAL A 12 5.06 0.04 11.82
CA VAL A 12 3.78 0.44 11.22
C VAL A 12 3.54 -0.35 9.94
N ASP A 13 2.39 -0.98 9.84
CA ASP A 13 1.91 -1.67 8.63
C ASP A 13 0.97 -0.75 7.84
N PHE A 14 1.32 -0.44 6.59
CA PHE A 14 0.48 0.39 5.71
C PHE A 14 -0.75 -0.37 5.20
N ASN A 15 -0.78 -1.70 5.38
CA ASN A 15 -1.93 -2.56 5.10
C ASN A 15 -2.85 -2.75 6.32
N GLY A 16 -2.63 -2.00 7.42
CA GLY A 16 -3.54 -1.99 8.56
C GLY A 16 -4.90 -1.39 8.21
N ASP A 17 -5.99 -2.09 8.58
CA ASP A 17 -7.37 -1.62 8.31
C ASP A 17 -7.68 -0.30 9.04
N GLU A 18 -6.97 0.00 10.13
CA GLU A 18 -7.12 1.19 10.95
C GLU A 18 -5.85 2.06 10.98
N LEU A 19 -5.07 2.10 9.88
CA LEU A 19 -3.90 2.97 9.78
C LEU A 19 -4.25 4.44 10.09
N THR A 20 -3.63 4.99 11.13
CA THR A 20 -3.83 6.40 11.52
C THR A 20 -2.80 7.32 10.87
N VAL A 21 -3.11 8.62 10.85
CA VAL A 21 -2.19 9.63 10.31
C VAL A 21 -0.92 9.70 11.15
N GLU A 22 -1.04 9.61 12.48
CA GLU A 22 0.09 9.65 13.41
C GLU A 22 1.05 8.47 13.18
N GLN A 23 0.49 7.28 12.91
CA GLN A 23 1.28 6.10 12.55
C GLN A 23 1.99 6.30 11.21
N ALA A 24 1.29 6.83 10.20
CA ALA A 24 1.89 7.12 8.90
C ALA A 24 3.03 8.16 9.01
N VAL A 25 2.83 9.23 9.78
CA VAL A 25 3.86 10.24 10.06
C VAL A 25 5.08 9.60 10.74
N HIS A 26 4.86 8.79 11.77
CA HIS A 26 5.94 8.09 12.47
C HIS A 26 6.80 7.25 11.53
N ALA A 27 6.16 6.49 10.64
CA ALA A 27 6.85 5.68 9.64
C ALA A 27 7.61 6.55 8.62
N CYS A 28 7.01 7.65 8.16
CA CYS A 28 7.63 8.58 7.22
C CYS A 28 8.86 9.28 7.81
N GLU A 29 8.80 9.72 9.07
CA GLU A 29 9.94 10.30 9.76
C GLU A 29 11.07 9.29 9.94
N ALA A 30 10.74 8.03 10.22
CA ALA A 30 11.72 6.95 10.29
C ALA A 30 12.40 6.70 8.93
N LEU A 31 11.62 6.57 7.86
CA LEU A 31 12.13 6.45 6.49
C LEU A 31 13.06 7.62 6.14
N LYS A 32 12.68 8.85 6.49
CA LYS A 32 13.48 10.06 6.25
C LYS A 32 14.80 10.04 7.02
N ARG A 33 14.78 9.61 8.29
CA ARG A 33 16.01 9.42 9.11
C ARG A 33 16.96 8.41 8.49
N ASP A 34 16.43 7.39 7.82
CA ASP A 34 17.21 6.34 7.17
C ASP A 34 17.59 6.67 5.70
N GLY A 35 17.36 7.92 5.26
CA GLY A 35 17.83 8.44 3.97
C GLY A 35 16.90 8.17 2.78
N VAL A 36 15.69 7.65 3.03
CA VAL A 36 14.63 7.54 2.03
C VAL A 36 14.02 8.93 1.81
N GLN A 37 13.83 9.29 0.54
CA GLN A 37 13.33 10.60 0.12
C GLN A 37 11.92 10.54 -0.45
N GLY A 38 11.42 9.33 -0.70
CA GLY A 38 10.09 9.08 -1.21
C GLY A 38 9.86 7.59 -1.40
N ILE A 39 8.61 7.18 -1.25
CA ILE A 39 8.17 5.80 -1.42
C ILE A 39 6.92 5.71 -2.29
N LEU A 40 6.67 4.51 -2.82
CA LEU A 40 5.31 4.08 -3.13
C LEU A 40 4.80 3.21 -1.98
N ALA A 41 3.85 3.76 -1.21
CA ALA A 41 3.20 3.00 -0.15
C ALA A 41 2.42 1.83 -0.79
N THR A 42 2.71 0.60 -0.35
CA THR A 42 2.25 -0.59 -1.06
C THR A 42 1.05 -1.23 -0.38
N VAL A 43 -0.04 -1.39 -1.14
CA VAL A 43 -1.18 -2.20 -0.74
C VAL A 43 -1.06 -3.58 -1.39
N ILE A 44 -0.96 -4.62 -0.57
CA ILE A 44 -0.85 -5.99 -1.02
C ILE A 44 -2.23 -6.65 -1.17
N THR A 45 -2.25 -7.77 -1.89
CA THR A 45 -3.44 -8.58 -2.11
C THR A 45 -4.19 -8.91 -0.82
N ALA A 46 -5.47 -8.57 -0.80
CA ALA A 46 -6.43 -8.92 0.23
C ALA A 46 -7.83 -9.06 -0.42
N GLU A 47 -8.85 -9.25 0.40
CA GLU A 47 -10.24 -9.06 -0.04
C GLU A 47 -10.37 -7.68 -0.74
N HIS A 48 -11.11 -7.63 -1.85
CA HIS A 48 -11.09 -6.47 -2.75
C HIS A 48 -11.63 -5.21 -2.07
N GLY A 49 -12.71 -5.33 -1.30
CA GLY A 49 -13.21 -4.24 -0.46
C GLY A 49 -12.22 -3.80 0.62
N ALA A 50 -11.45 -4.72 1.20
CA ALA A 50 -10.35 -4.37 2.12
C ALA A 50 -9.23 -3.59 1.41
N MET A 51 -8.84 -3.99 0.19
CA MET A 51 -7.87 -3.23 -0.60
C MET A 51 -8.38 -1.80 -0.87
N CYS A 52 -9.63 -1.63 -1.32
CA CYS A 52 -10.23 -0.30 -1.51
C CYS A 52 -10.21 0.55 -0.23
N ARG A 53 -10.55 -0.03 0.93
CA ARG A 53 -10.50 0.68 2.22
C ARG A 53 -9.09 1.12 2.59
N ARG A 54 -8.10 0.23 2.42
CA ARG A 54 -6.68 0.52 2.71
C ARG A 54 -6.12 1.59 1.79
N LEU A 55 -6.45 1.55 0.50
CA LEU A 55 -6.13 2.62 -0.45
C LEU A 55 -6.70 3.96 0.02
N GLY A 56 -7.97 3.98 0.42
CA GLY A 56 -8.61 5.16 1.01
C GLY A 56 -7.91 5.67 2.27
N ASN A 57 -7.42 4.77 3.15
CA ASN A 57 -6.64 5.15 4.33
C ASN A 57 -5.32 5.84 3.95
N LEU A 58 -4.58 5.33 2.95
CA LEU A 58 -3.33 5.94 2.50
C LEU A 58 -3.56 7.33 1.88
N VAL A 59 -4.60 7.47 1.05
CA VAL A 59 -4.99 8.76 0.48
C VAL A 59 -5.34 9.74 1.60
N ARG A 60 -6.18 9.33 2.56
CA ARG A 60 -6.53 10.15 3.73
C ARG A 60 -5.30 10.61 4.50
N CYS A 61 -4.33 9.74 4.75
CA CYS A 61 -3.12 10.11 5.47
C CYS A 61 -2.30 11.16 4.71
N ARG A 62 -2.16 11.01 3.38
CA ARG A 62 -1.49 12.02 2.53
C ARG A 62 -2.23 13.37 2.52
N GLU A 63 -3.55 13.36 2.51
CA GLU A 63 -4.33 14.61 2.48
C GLU A 63 -4.28 15.37 3.81
N GLN A 64 -4.08 14.66 4.92
CA GLN A 64 -4.14 15.26 6.26
C GLN A 64 -2.79 15.70 6.81
N ASP A 65 -1.66 15.19 6.30
CA ASP A 65 -0.34 15.53 6.81
C ASP A 65 0.71 15.77 5.70
N PRO A 66 1.43 16.91 5.74
CA PRO A 66 2.42 17.26 4.71
C PRO A 66 3.65 16.36 4.70
N THR A 67 4.06 15.79 5.84
CA THR A 67 5.18 14.83 5.91
C THR A 67 4.84 13.55 5.16
N VAL A 68 3.60 13.07 5.34
CA VAL A 68 3.09 11.92 4.59
C VAL A 68 2.93 12.27 3.12
N ALA A 69 2.43 13.46 2.78
CA ALA A 69 2.30 13.91 1.40
C ALA A 69 3.66 14.01 0.66
N GLU A 70 4.71 14.44 1.36
CA GLU A 70 6.09 14.50 0.85
C GLU A 70 6.67 13.09 0.65
N MET A 71 6.49 12.21 1.62
CA MET A 71 7.10 10.87 1.60
C MET A 71 6.35 9.90 0.68
N PHE A 72 5.03 9.87 0.70
CA PHE A 72 4.22 9.00 -0.15
C PHE A 72 4.05 9.68 -1.51
N ALA A 73 5.00 9.46 -2.40
CA ALA A 73 4.97 9.99 -3.75
C ALA A 73 3.93 9.31 -4.66
N GLY A 74 3.44 8.14 -4.24
CA GLY A 74 2.34 7.43 -4.88
C GLY A 74 1.97 6.18 -4.10
N ILE A 75 1.12 5.36 -4.71
CA ILE A 75 0.69 4.07 -4.17
C ILE A 75 1.08 2.99 -5.17
N HIS A 76 1.64 1.89 -4.66
CA HIS A 76 1.87 0.69 -5.43
C HIS A 76 0.83 -0.35 -5.03
N ILE A 77 0.12 -0.91 -6.01
CA ILE A 77 -0.90 -1.93 -5.78
C ILE A 77 -0.31 -3.27 -6.20
N GLU A 78 0.04 -4.10 -5.22
CA GLU A 78 0.67 -5.41 -5.43
C GLU A 78 -0.38 -6.52 -5.41
N GLY A 79 -0.97 -6.75 -6.59
CA GLY A 79 -2.10 -7.65 -6.82
C GLY A 79 -3.45 -6.90 -6.89
N PRO A 80 -4.60 -7.56 -6.70
CA PRO A 80 -4.81 -9.00 -6.49
C PRO A 80 -4.78 -9.81 -7.80
N PHE A 81 -4.36 -9.16 -8.89
CA PHE A 81 -4.42 -9.73 -10.23
C PHE A 81 -3.19 -10.58 -10.54
N PHE A 82 -3.35 -11.90 -10.46
CA PHE A 82 -2.27 -12.85 -10.74
C PHE A 82 -2.66 -13.81 -11.87
N PRO A 83 -1.65 -14.38 -12.57
CA PRO A 83 -1.87 -15.50 -13.46
C PRO A 83 -2.48 -16.69 -12.68
N PRO A 84 -3.39 -17.48 -13.28
CA PRO A 84 -4.00 -18.64 -12.63
C PRO A 84 -3.02 -19.80 -12.40
N GLN A 85 -1.83 -19.74 -13.01
CA GLN A 85 -0.82 -20.78 -12.85
C GLN A 85 -0.25 -20.77 -11.41
N PRO A 86 -0.02 -21.95 -10.81
CA PRO A 86 0.66 -22.04 -9.53
C PRO A 86 2.08 -21.45 -9.57
N GLY A 87 2.51 -20.81 -8.48
CA GLY A 87 3.88 -20.33 -8.29
C GLY A 87 4.08 -18.82 -8.42
N TYR A 88 3.10 -18.07 -8.94
CA TYR A 88 3.19 -16.61 -9.10
C TYR A 88 2.72 -15.81 -7.89
N ILE A 89 2.01 -16.45 -6.96
CA ILE A 89 1.32 -15.77 -5.86
C ILE A 89 2.20 -15.45 -4.64
N GLY A 90 3.34 -16.12 -4.49
CA GLY A 90 4.24 -15.90 -3.37
C GLY A 90 3.53 -15.95 -2.01
N ALA A 91 3.69 -14.89 -1.21
CA ALA A 91 3.11 -14.77 0.13
C ALA A 91 1.67 -14.22 0.16
N HIS A 92 1.07 -13.91 -1.00
CA HIS A 92 -0.28 -13.35 -1.03
C HIS A 92 -1.35 -14.41 -0.71
N PRO A 93 -2.47 -14.04 -0.07
CA PRO A 93 -3.57 -14.97 0.21
C PRO A 93 -4.18 -15.54 -1.08
N ALA A 94 -4.07 -16.87 -1.26
CA ALA A 94 -4.52 -17.57 -2.46
C ALA A 94 -6.00 -17.42 -2.78
N GLU A 95 -6.83 -17.28 -1.76
CA GLU A 95 -8.28 -17.08 -1.90
C GLU A 95 -8.67 -15.69 -2.44
N HIS A 96 -7.73 -14.74 -2.48
CA HIS A 96 -7.99 -13.39 -2.95
C HIS A 96 -7.36 -13.09 -4.31
N ALA A 97 -6.38 -13.89 -4.73
CA ALA A 97 -5.81 -13.84 -6.07
C ALA A 97 -6.86 -14.18 -7.13
N ARG A 98 -6.87 -13.40 -8.20
CA ARG A 98 -7.87 -13.49 -9.27
C ARG A 98 -7.33 -12.97 -10.59
N GLU A 99 -8.04 -13.23 -11.68
CA GLU A 99 -7.78 -12.55 -12.94
C GLU A 99 -8.32 -11.12 -12.91
N ALA A 100 -7.67 -10.21 -13.64
CA ALA A 100 -8.11 -8.82 -13.74
C ALA A 100 -9.41 -8.70 -14.55
N THR A 101 -10.39 -7.99 -14.00
CA THR A 101 -11.50 -7.43 -14.76
C THR A 101 -11.40 -5.90 -14.75
N ARG A 102 -11.95 -5.26 -15.79
CA ARG A 102 -11.97 -3.80 -15.91
C ARG A 102 -12.63 -3.15 -14.69
N ASP A 103 -13.81 -3.62 -14.31
CA ASP A 103 -14.59 -3.07 -13.21
C ASP A 103 -13.86 -3.15 -11.86
N GLN A 104 -13.14 -4.24 -11.60
CA GLN A 104 -12.37 -4.38 -10.37
C GLN A 104 -11.10 -3.54 -10.36
N ALA A 105 -10.43 -3.40 -11.51
CA ALA A 105 -9.27 -2.54 -11.63
C ALA A 105 -9.64 -1.07 -11.46
N GLU A 106 -10.75 -0.61 -12.03
CA GLU A 106 -11.25 0.77 -11.86
C GLU A 106 -11.57 1.12 -10.41
N GLN A 107 -11.98 0.16 -9.58
CA GLN A 107 -12.25 0.40 -8.15
C GLN A 107 -10.99 0.54 -7.29
N LEU A 108 -9.82 0.19 -7.83
CA LEU A 108 -8.53 0.30 -7.14
C LEU A 108 -7.71 1.50 -7.61
N LEU A 109 -8.17 2.25 -8.62
CA LEU A 109 -7.52 3.42 -9.22
C LEU A 109 -8.21 4.71 -8.82
#